data_AF-A0AA38MWF7-F1
#
_entry.id   AF-A0AA38MWF7-F1
#
_cell.length_a   1.000
_cell.length_b   1.000
_cell.length_c   1.000
_cell.angle_alpha   90.00
_cell.angle_beta   90.00
_cell.angle_gamma   90.00
#
_symmetry.space_group_name_H-M   'P 1'
#
loop_
_entity.id
_entity.type
_entity.pdbx_description
1 polymer ?
#
loop_
_entity_poly.entity_id
_entity_poly.type
_entity_poly.pdbx_seq_one_letter_code
_entity_poly.pdbx_strand_id
1 'polypeptide(L)'
;MSPTPSRSSSPSDDEEKAEELRLQKKKEERIRREAARKAEEEEEAAAEARLAEIRRKKEEKKKREAEERKKKEEEERKKREEEEERLKEEERRSKDEERLAKEKEEKEEKNRAKSVGALVQASIARRGKKNHPIDVDSPTVVGKKRKRTRMIASNGDPESDDPNPGDDGEDSDTESDEYKDQKDEDEEEPEKTPTPTPTLTPRKTSKCDRCTSKDIACSMIGNGSASCIACRKARVKCSLVGNERRIRRSKRLRREDSVVASSSNERIDALEESNRELSRRLSLMEDMVRFIVQTIRPIDANEETEEDRVKRTGDVKGKGRKE
;
A
#
# COMPACT_ATOMS: atom_id res chain seq x y z
N MET A 1 -46.31 -99.22 21.13
CA MET A 1 -47.08 -98.19 21.87
C MET A 1 -46.82 -96.86 21.18
N SER A 2 -47.81 -96.29 20.52
CA SER A 2 -47.68 -95.07 19.73
C SER A 2 -48.31 -93.90 20.49
N PRO A 3 -47.60 -92.80 20.77
CA PRO A 3 -48.20 -91.66 21.45
C PRO A 3 -49.09 -90.89 20.46
N THR A 4 -50.38 -90.80 20.78
CA THR A 4 -51.32 -89.88 20.13
C THR A 4 -51.03 -88.45 20.60
N PRO A 5 -50.78 -87.48 19.71
CA PRO A 5 -50.67 -86.09 20.10
C PRO A 5 -52.07 -85.52 20.37
N SER A 6 -52.46 -85.50 21.65
CA SER A 6 -53.60 -84.71 22.12
C SER A 6 -53.22 -83.24 22.09
N ARG A 7 -53.59 -82.55 21.01
CA ARG A 7 -53.49 -81.10 20.92
C ARG A 7 -54.78 -80.54 20.35
N SER A 8 -55.80 -80.51 21.18
CA SER A 8 -56.98 -79.66 21.02
C SER A 8 -56.61 -78.26 21.51
N SER A 9 -55.86 -77.49 20.70
CA SER A 9 -55.84 -76.05 20.89
C SER A 9 -57.18 -75.53 20.38
N SER A 10 -57.93 -74.81 21.22
CA SER A 10 -59.15 -74.17 20.76
C SER A 10 -58.76 -73.05 19.79
N PRO A 11 -59.46 -72.86 18.66
CA PRO A 11 -59.13 -71.81 17.68
C PRO A 11 -59.08 -70.39 18.27
N SER A 12 -59.74 -70.18 19.43
CA SER A 12 -59.68 -68.96 20.23
C SER A 12 -58.30 -68.67 20.86
N ASP A 13 -57.53 -69.68 21.26
CA ASP A 13 -56.22 -69.49 21.90
C ASP A 13 -55.14 -69.07 20.89
N ASP A 14 -55.33 -69.44 19.62
CA ASP A 14 -54.42 -69.06 18.52
C ASP A 14 -54.68 -67.62 18.04
N GLU A 15 -55.92 -67.13 18.14
CA GLU A 15 -56.26 -65.72 17.86
C GLU A 15 -55.68 -64.77 18.92
N GLU A 16 -55.76 -65.14 20.20
CA GLU A 16 -55.20 -64.33 21.30
C GLU A 16 -53.68 -64.18 21.17
N LYS A 17 -52.96 -65.26 20.86
CA LYS A 17 -51.50 -65.22 20.61
C LYS A 17 -51.14 -64.38 19.39
N ALA A 18 -51.95 -64.41 18.35
CA ALA A 18 -51.73 -63.59 17.16
C ALA A 18 -51.92 -62.09 17.46
N GLU A 19 -52.86 -61.74 18.33
CA GLU A 19 -53.07 -60.36 18.78
C GLU A 19 -51.95 -59.88 19.71
N GLU A 20 -51.50 -60.71 20.65
CA GLU A 20 -50.38 -60.40 21.53
C GLU A 20 -49.08 -60.15 20.73
N LEU A 21 -48.78 -60.99 19.74
CA LEU A 21 -47.64 -60.81 18.83
C LEU A 21 -47.74 -59.52 18.02
N ARG A 22 -48.95 -59.11 17.59
CA ARG A 22 -49.17 -57.83 16.90
C ARG A 22 -48.92 -56.65 17.83
N LEU A 23 -49.36 -56.73 19.09
CA LEU A 23 -49.11 -55.69 20.09
C LEU A 23 -47.62 -55.59 20.45
N GLN A 24 -46.92 -56.72 20.57
CA GLN A 24 -45.48 -56.75 20.83
C GLN A 24 -44.69 -56.11 19.68
N LYS A 25 -45.01 -56.46 18.42
CA LYS A 25 -44.39 -55.85 17.24
C LYS A 25 -44.62 -54.34 17.16
N LYS A 26 -45.83 -53.87 17.48
CA LYS A 26 -46.14 -52.43 17.55
C LYS A 26 -45.35 -51.71 18.65
N LYS A 27 -45.16 -52.33 19.81
CA LYS A 27 -44.34 -51.77 20.90
C LYS A 27 -42.87 -51.70 20.49
N GLU A 28 -42.34 -52.75 19.86
CA GLU A 28 -40.95 -52.77 19.37
C GLU A 28 -40.72 -51.73 18.27
N GLU A 29 -41.64 -51.60 17.32
CA GLU A 29 -41.58 -50.58 16.27
C GLU A 29 -41.59 -49.16 16.85
N ARG A 30 -42.39 -48.90 17.90
CA ARG A 30 -42.41 -47.61 18.59
C ARG A 30 -41.07 -47.30 19.27
N ILE A 31 -40.48 -48.27 19.98
CA ILE A 31 -39.17 -48.10 20.63
C ILE A 31 -38.09 -47.83 19.58
N ARG A 32 -38.10 -48.55 18.45
CA ARG A 32 -37.14 -48.31 17.36
C ARG A 32 -37.28 -46.90 16.76
N ARG A 33 -38.50 -46.41 16.60
CA ARG A 33 -38.75 -45.03 16.12
C ARG A 33 -38.32 -43.96 17.11
N GLU A 34 -38.58 -44.17 18.41
CA GLU A 34 -38.14 -43.24 19.45
C GLU A 34 -36.61 -43.23 19.58
N ALA A 35 -35.95 -44.40 19.47
CA ALA A 35 -34.50 -44.49 19.42
C ALA A 35 -33.89 -43.80 18.18
N ALA A 36 -34.50 -43.98 17.00
CA ALA A 36 -34.07 -43.30 15.78
C ALA A 36 -34.19 -41.77 15.89
N ARG A 37 -35.31 -41.26 16.41
CA ARG A 37 -35.49 -39.82 16.63
C ARG A 37 -34.47 -39.25 17.62
N LYS A 38 -34.17 -39.97 18.69
CA LYS A 38 -33.17 -39.54 19.67
C LYS A 38 -31.76 -39.48 19.06
N ALA A 39 -31.42 -40.43 18.19
CA ALA A 39 -30.15 -40.42 17.47
C ALA A 39 -30.08 -39.24 16.47
N GLU A 40 -31.17 -38.94 15.76
CA GLU A 40 -31.25 -37.77 14.87
C GLU A 40 -31.12 -36.44 15.65
N GLU A 41 -31.76 -36.31 16.81
CA GLU A 41 -31.65 -35.13 17.68
C GLU A 41 -30.23 -34.94 18.23
N GLU A 42 -29.55 -36.03 18.61
CA GLU A 42 -28.16 -35.98 19.06
C GLU A 42 -27.20 -35.59 17.92
N GLU A 43 -27.44 -36.08 16.70
CA GLU A 43 -26.66 -35.69 15.52
C GLU A 43 -26.87 -34.21 15.16
N GLU A 44 -28.11 -33.72 15.20
CA GLU A 44 -28.44 -32.32 14.96
C GLU A 44 -27.80 -31.39 16.00
N ALA A 45 -27.88 -31.73 17.29
CA ALA A 45 -27.25 -30.98 18.37
C ALA A 45 -25.71 -30.95 18.23
N ALA A 46 -25.09 -32.09 17.86
CA ALA A 46 -23.66 -32.16 17.60
C ALA A 46 -23.25 -31.31 16.39
N ALA A 47 -24.07 -31.28 15.33
CA ALA A 47 -23.85 -30.44 14.16
C ALA A 47 -23.96 -28.94 14.51
N GLU A 48 -24.95 -28.56 15.31
CA GLU A 48 -25.13 -27.18 15.77
C GLU A 48 -23.94 -26.72 16.62
N ALA A 49 -23.46 -27.54 17.55
CA ALA A 49 -22.30 -27.23 18.38
C ALA A 49 -21.03 -26.99 17.53
N ARG A 50 -20.80 -27.80 16.50
CA ARG A 50 -19.69 -27.61 15.55
C ARG A 50 -19.82 -26.31 14.76
N LEU A 51 -21.04 -25.96 14.31
CA LEU A 51 -21.29 -24.70 13.61
C LEU A 51 -21.08 -23.49 14.52
N ALA A 52 -21.47 -23.57 15.80
CA ALA A 52 -21.23 -22.52 16.79
C ALA A 52 -19.73 -22.31 17.06
N GLU A 53 -18.94 -23.38 17.17
CA GLU A 53 -17.48 -23.29 17.33
C GLU A 53 -16.82 -22.62 16.11
N ILE A 54 -17.24 -22.98 14.90
CA ILE A 54 -16.75 -22.35 13.66
C ILE A 54 -17.08 -20.85 13.64
N ARG A 55 -18.28 -20.46 14.07
CA ARG A 55 -18.67 -19.05 14.17
C ARG A 55 -17.78 -18.30 15.16
N ARG A 56 -17.56 -18.85 16.36
CA ARG A 56 -16.66 -18.27 17.37
C ARG A 56 -15.24 -18.09 16.84
N LYS A 57 -14.67 -19.11 16.18
CA LYS A 57 -13.33 -19.03 15.57
C LYS A 57 -13.26 -17.97 14.47
N LYS A 58 -14.29 -17.84 13.64
CA LYS A 58 -14.35 -16.80 12.59
C LYS A 58 -14.43 -15.39 13.18
N GLU A 59 -15.19 -15.18 14.24
CA GLU A 59 -15.28 -13.89 14.93
C GLU A 59 -13.96 -13.51 15.59
N GLU A 60 -13.29 -14.47 16.24
CA GLU A 60 -11.97 -14.26 16.83
C GLU A 60 -10.92 -13.90 15.76
N LYS A 61 -10.91 -14.63 14.64
CA LYS A 61 -10.01 -14.32 13.51
C LYS A 61 -10.22 -12.90 13.00
N LYS A 62 -11.49 -12.48 12.81
CA LYS A 62 -11.82 -11.12 12.39
C LYS A 62 -11.35 -10.05 13.38
N LYS A 63 -11.44 -10.32 14.69
CA LYS A 63 -10.92 -9.40 15.72
C LYS A 63 -9.41 -9.23 15.62
N ARG A 64 -8.67 -10.34 15.47
CA ARG A 64 -7.21 -10.31 15.30
C ARG A 64 -6.79 -9.59 14.01
N GLU A 65 -7.46 -9.87 12.89
CA GLU A 65 -7.22 -9.20 11.61
C GLU A 65 -7.51 -7.68 11.69
N ALA A 66 -8.55 -7.28 12.43
CA ALA A 66 -8.85 -5.86 12.65
C ALA A 66 -7.81 -5.16 13.54
N GLU A 67 -7.31 -5.83 14.59
CA GLU A 67 -6.24 -5.32 15.44
C GLU A 67 -4.92 -5.17 14.68
N GLU A 68 -4.57 -6.17 13.86
CA GLU A 68 -3.37 -6.12 13.01
C GLU A 68 -3.45 -4.97 11.99
N ARG A 69 -4.63 -4.75 11.37
CA ARG A 69 -4.83 -3.61 10.47
C ARG A 69 -4.65 -2.27 11.18
N LYS A 70 -5.22 -2.11 12.38
CA LYS A 70 -5.03 -0.89 13.18
C LYS A 70 -3.55 -0.65 13.52
N LYS A 71 -2.82 -1.72 13.88
CA LYS A 71 -1.38 -1.62 14.17
C LYS A 71 -0.56 -1.22 12.95
N LYS A 72 -0.88 -1.76 11.76
CA LYS A 72 -0.22 -1.39 10.50
C LYS A 72 -0.53 0.05 10.11
N GLU A 73 -1.77 0.51 10.28
CA GLU A 73 -2.18 1.88 10.01
C GLU A 73 -1.47 2.88 10.95
N GLU A 74 -1.31 2.54 12.23
CA GLU A 74 -0.55 3.35 13.20
C GLU A 74 0.95 3.40 12.87
N GLU A 75 1.55 2.27 12.47
CA GLU A 75 2.96 2.22 12.05
C GLU A 75 3.19 3.03 10.76
N GLU A 76 2.29 2.95 9.80
CA GLU A 76 2.36 3.73 8.56
C GLU A 76 2.20 5.23 8.84
N ARG A 77 1.28 5.60 9.75
CA ARG A 77 1.13 6.99 10.18
C ARG A 77 2.41 7.52 10.82
N LYS A 78 3.03 6.74 11.70
CA LYS A 78 4.30 7.11 12.34
C LYS A 78 5.42 7.29 11.32
N LYS A 79 5.53 6.42 10.31
CA LYS A 79 6.52 6.57 9.24
C LYS A 79 6.32 7.84 8.43
N ARG A 80 5.06 8.21 8.15
CA ARG A 80 4.74 9.47 7.45
C ARG A 80 5.09 10.69 8.30
N GLU A 81 4.81 10.65 9.60
CA GLU A 81 5.20 11.72 10.54
C GLU A 81 6.73 11.88 10.60
N GLU A 82 7.48 10.78 10.69
CA GLU A 82 8.97 10.79 10.67
C GLU A 82 9.52 11.29 9.32
N GLU A 83 8.90 10.93 8.19
CA GLU A 83 9.31 11.41 6.86
C GLU A 83 9.03 12.92 6.69
N GLU A 84 7.88 13.40 7.16
CA GLU A 84 7.54 14.82 7.15
C GLU A 84 8.50 15.65 8.00
N GLU A 85 8.88 15.15 9.18
CA GLU A 85 9.87 15.82 10.05
C GLU A 85 11.24 15.91 9.36
N ARG A 86 11.68 14.83 8.69
CA ARG A 86 12.93 14.82 7.93
C ARG A 86 12.92 15.83 6.78
N LEU A 87 11.81 15.93 6.04
CA LEU A 87 11.67 16.91 4.96
C LEU A 87 11.69 18.35 5.50
N LYS A 88 11.02 18.61 6.63
CA LYS A 88 11.08 19.93 7.29
C LYS A 88 12.49 20.27 7.77
N GLU A 89 13.24 19.30 8.29
CA GLU A 89 14.63 19.52 8.69
C GLU A 89 15.53 19.83 7.49
N GLU A 90 15.36 19.09 6.39
CA GLU A 90 16.10 19.32 5.15
C GLU A 90 15.80 20.69 4.54
N GLU A 91 14.53 21.10 4.51
CA GLU A 91 14.10 22.43 4.06
C GLU A 91 14.73 23.54 4.92
N ARG A 92 14.79 23.36 6.24
CA ARG A 92 15.46 24.32 7.14
C ARG A 92 16.96 24.42 6.85
N ARG A 93 17.65 23.29 6.68
CA ARG A 93 19.07 23.27 6.34
C ARG A 93 19.34 23.95 5.00
N SER A 94 18.50 23.69 3.99
CA SER A 94 18.60 24.34 2.68
C SER A 94 18.42 25.86 2.77
N LYS A 95 17.41 26.34 3.52
CA LYS A 95 17.18 27.77 3.76
C LYS A 95 18.33 28.43 4.52
N ASP A 96 18.90 27.76 5.51
CA ASP A 96 20.04 28.29 6.27
C ASP A 96 21.32 28.34 5.42
N GLU A 97 21.57 27.32 4.58
CA GLU A 97 22.67 27.33 3.61
C GLU A 97 22.53 28.45 2.58
N GLU A 98 21.32 28.69 2.06
CA GLU A 98 21.04 29.79 1.14
C GLU A 98 21.28 31.16 1.79
N ARG A 99 20.83 31.35 3.03
CA ARG A 99 21.08 32.58 3.80
C ARG A 99 22.58 32.80 4.02
N LEU A 100 23.31 31.75 4.36
CA LEU A 100 24.75 31.82 4.61
C LEU A 100 25.52 32.11 3.32
N ALA A 101 25.06 31.60 2.17
CA ALA A 101 25.61 31.91 0.85
C ALA A 101 25.39 33.40 0.48
N LYS A 102 24.16 33.91 0.65
CA LYS A 102 23.84 35.33 0.41
C LYS A 102 24.65 36.27 1.32
N GLU A 103 24.81 35.94 2.59
CA GLU A 103 25.62 36.76 3.52
C GLU A 103 27.11 36.79 3.13
N LYS A 104 27.66 35.66 2.64
CA LYS A 104 29.03 35.60 2.13
C LYS A 104 29.19 36.44 0.87
N GLU A 105 28.25 36.37 -0.06
CA GLU A 105 28.26 37.17 -1.29
C GLU A 105 28.20 38.68 -0.98
N GLU A 106 27.30 39.09 -0.09
CA GLU A 106 27.18 40.50 0.34
C GLU A 106 28.46 41.01 1.03
N LYS A 107 29.12 40.17 1.85
CA LYS A 107 30.42 40.49 2.47
C LYS A 107 31.52 40.63 1.41
N GLU A 108 31.57 39.75 0.43
CA GLU A 108 32.52 39.86 -0.68
C GLU A 108 32.32 41.13 -1.48
N GLU A 109 31.07 41.47 -1.83
CA GLU A 109 30.74 42.69 -2.56
C GLU A 109 31.15 43.94 -1.78
N LYS A 110 30.83 43.99 -0.47
CA LYS A 110 31.26 45.07 0.43
C LYS A 110 32.78 45.20 0.48
N ASN A 111 33.51 44.09 0.47
CA ASN A 111 34.99 44.10 0.47
C ASN A 111 35.55 44.56 -0.89
N ARG A 112 34.94 44.15 -2.01
CA ARG A 112 35.29 44.64 -3.36
C ARG A 112 35.03 46.14 -3.50
N ALA A 113 33.90 46.64 -3.02
CA ALA A 113 33.59 48.07 -3.03
C ALA A 113 34.61 48.89 -2.21
N LYS A 114 35.02 48.40 -1.04
CA LYS A 114 36.06 49.03 -0.21
C LYS A 114 37.44 49.03 -0.89
N SER A 115 37.81 47.94 -1.56
CA SER A 115 39.12 47.86 -2.25
C SER A 115 39.20 48.79 -3.47
N VAL A 116 38.12 48.93 -4.23
CA VAL A 116 38.02 49.90 -5.34
C VAL A 116 38.08 51.34 -4.81
N GLY A 117 37.36 51.65 -3.73
CA GLY A 117 37.42 52.98 -3.10
C GLY A 117 38.82 53.37 -2.62
N ALA A 118 39.57 52.42 -2.06
CA ALA A 118 40.97 52.65 -1.65
C ALA A 118 41.91 52.91 -2.84
N LEU A 119 41.73 52.20 -3.96
CA LEU A 119 42.50 52.39 -5.20
C LEU A 119 42.24 53.77 -5.85
N VAL A 120 41.00 54.24 -5.81
CA VAL A 120 40.63 55.57 -6.32
C VAL A 120 41.21 56.67 -5.44
N GLN A 121 41.12 56.57 -4.10
CA GLN A 121 41.72 57.55 -3.18
C GLN A 121 43.26 57.59 -3.30
N ALA A 122 43.93 56.44 -3.43
CA ALA A 122 45.38 56.38 -3.64
C ALA A 122 45.83 57.04 -4.96
N SER A 123 45.00 56.94 -6.01
CA SER A 123 45.25 57.57 -7.31
C SER A 123 45.06 59.10 -7.28
N ILE A 124 44.08 59.60 -6.51
CA ILE A 124 43.87 61.03 -6.29
C ILE A 124 45.04 61.65 -5.50
N ALA A 125 45.53 60.97 -4.46
CA ALA A 125 46.68 61.44 -3.67
C ALA A 125 47.99 61.55 -4.48
N ARG A 126 48.17 60.74 -5.55
CA ARG A 126 49.34 60.82 -6.43
C ARG A 126 49.26 61.92 -7.49
N ARG A 127 48.06 62.39 -7.86
CA ARG A 127 47.89 63.54 -8.79
C ARG A 127 47.94 64.90 -8.09
N GLY A 128 47.72 64.98 -6.78
CA GLY A 128 47.77 66.24 -6.00
C GLY A 128 49.17 66.84 -5.78
N LYS A 129 50.27 66.16 -6.14
CA LYS A 129 51.64 66.61 -5.85
C LYS A 129 52.26 67.57 -6.88
N LYS A 130 51.51 68.07 -7.88
CA LYS A 130 52.04 69.03 -8.87
C LYS A 130 51.35 70.39 -8.95
N ASN A 131 50.25 70.63 -8.22
CA ASN A 131 49.63 71.96 -8.16
C ASN A 131 49.36 72.32 -6.70
N HIS A 132 50.28 73.07 -6.10
CA HIS A 132 50.05 73.84 -4.88
C HIS A 132 48.97 74.89 -5.14
N PRO A 133 47.84 74.91 -4.43
CA PRO A 133 47.07 76.13 -4.27
C PRO A 133 47.76 77.01 -3.20
N ILE A 134 47.71 78.31 -3.46
CA ILE A 134 48.24 79.41 -2.66
C ILE A 134 47.72 79.34 -1.21
N ASP A 135 48.61 79.67 -0.27
CA ASP A 135 48.28 79.95 1.14
C ASP A 135 47.13 80.94 1.23
N VAL A 136 46.03 80.54 1.87
CA VAL A 136 45.02 81.47 2.37
C VAL A 136 44.72 81.13 3.82
N ASP A 137 44.83 82.17 4.65
CA ASP A 137 44.92 82.15 6.09
C ASP A 137 43.84 81.39 6.85
N SER A 138 44.25 80.98 8.06
CA SER A 138 43.50 80.38 9.17
C SER A 138 42.06 80.90 9.39
N PRO A 139 41.24 80.11 10.11
CA PRO A 139 40.99 80.58 11.47
C PRO A 139 41.18 79.52 12.55
N THR A 140 41.92 79.95 13.55
CA THR A 140 41.99 79.43 14.92
C THR A 140 40.60 79.36 15.53
N VAL A 141 40.13 78.18 15.94
CA VAL A 141 39.17 78.07 17.05
C VAL A 141 39.60 76.97 18.01
N VAL A 142 39.91 77.44 19.21
CA VAL A 142 40.27 76.74 20.43
C VAL A 142 39.09 75.90 20.92
N GLY A 143 39.34 74.65 21.35
CA GLY A 143 38.29 73.83 21.95
C GLY A 143 38.73 72.48 22.50
N LYS A 144 39.61 72.48 23.50
CA LYS A 144 39.95 71.30 24.33
C LYS A 144 38.68 70.56 24.79
N LYS A 145 38.67 69.23 24.72
CA LYS A 145 38.26 68.33 25.83
C LYS A 145 38.64 66.86 25.58
N ARG A 146 39.54 66.37 26.45
CA ARG A 146 39.84 64.96 26.74
C ARG A 146 38.61 64.23 27.26
N LYS A 147 38.51 62.92 26.98
CA LYS A 147 38.06 61.77 27.81
C LYS A 147 37.75 60.61 26.86
N ARG A 148 37.91 59.32 27.15
CA ARG A 148 38.71 58.49 28.06
C ARG A 148 38.38 57.07 27.57
N THR A 149 39.37 56.22 27.40
CA THR A 149 39.20 54.77 27.17
C THR A 149 38.32 54.13 28.26
N ARG A 150 37.48 53.17 27.89
CA ARG A 150 37.03 52.10 28.82
C ARG A 150 36.77 50.81 28.06
N MET A 151 37.67 49.85 28.24
CA MET A 151 37.41 48.43 28.02
C MET A 151 36.46 47.92 29.09
N ILE A 152 35.52 47.03 28.75
CA ILE A 152 35.03 45.96 29.64
C ILE A 152 34.67 44.75 28.77
N ALA A 153 35.27 43.61 29.09
CA ALA A 153 34.83 42.28 28.70
C ALA A 153 34.16 41.58 29.90
N SER A 154 33.53 40.43 29.63
CA SER A 154 33.19 39.29 30.50
C SER A 154 31.76 39.15 31.06
N ASN A 155 31.08 38.10 30.54
CA ASN A 155 30.41 36.95 31.17
C ASN A 155 29.60 37.10 32.47
N GLY A 156 28.41 36.46 32.47
CA GLY A 156 27.76 35.96 33.67
C GLY A 156 26.24 35.77 33.54
N ASP A 157 25.80 34.61 33.09
CA ASP A 157 24.50 33.97 33.39
C ASP A 157 24.60 33.36 34.82
N PRO A 158 23.55 33.34 35.68
CA PRO A 158 22.55 32.25 35.62
C PRO A 158 21.11 32.58 36.09
N GLU A 159 20.18 31.72 35.68
CA GLU A 159 19.01 31.21 36.42
C GLU A 159 18.04 32.19 37.11
N SER A 160 16.80 32.26 36.60
CA SER A 160 15.58 32.22 37.45
C SER A 160 14.40 31.69 36.64
N ASP A 161 13.85 30.58 37.13
CA ASP A 161 12.66 29.85 36.71
C ASP A 161 11.37 30.68 36.51
N ASP A 162 10.67 30.41 35.38
CA ASP A 162 9.25 30.04 35.16
C ASP A 162 8.08 30.68 35.99
N PRO A 163 6.77 30.56 35.59
CA PRO A 163 6.16 30.30 34.26
C PRO A 163 4.86 31.13 33.93
N ASN A 164 4.49 31.24 32.63
CA ASN A 164 3.16 31.27 31.92
C ASN A 164 1.89 32.00 32.49
N PRO A 165 0.72 32.06 31.80
CA PRO A 165 0.34 32.24 30.37
C PRO A 165 -0.82 33.28 30.17
N GLY A 166 -1.25 33.53 28.92
CA GLY A 166 -2.50 34.22 28.56
C GLY A 166 -2.41 34.73 27.12
N ASP A 167 -2.94 34.06 26.10
CA ASP A 167 -4.36 33.81 25.77
C ASP A 167 -5.19 35.10 25.69
N ASP A 168 -5.48 35.48 24.45
CA ASP A 168 -6.51 36.37 23.90
C ASP A 168 -6.05 36.59 22.44
N GLY A 169 -6.46 35.80 21.45
CA GLY A 169 -7.84 35.57 21.07
C GLY A 169 -8.27 36.71 20.15
N GLU A 170 -8.18 36.55 18.83
CA GLU A 170 -9.21 37.00 17.88
C GLU A 170 -8.90 36.52 16.45
N ASP A 171 -9.85 35.73 15.94
CA ASP A 171 -10.06 35.44 14.54
C ASP A 171 -10.28 36.73 13.75
N SER A 172 -9.66 36.83 12.57
CA SER A 172 -10.24 37.64 11.50
C SER A 172 -10.05 36.94 10.17
N ASP A 173 -11.21 36.54 9.63
CA ASP A 173 -11.43 36.11 8.26
C ASP A 173 -10.77 37.07 7.26
N THR A 174 -9.95 36.53 6.38
CA THR A 174 -9.69 37.15 5.08
C THR A 174 -10.05 36.15 3.99
N GLU A 175 -11.25 36.36 3.44
CA GLU A 175 -11.63 35.97 2.09
C GLU A 175 -10.53 36.38 1.10
N SER A 176 -10.06 35.43 0.29
CA SER A 176 -9.68 35.66 -1.11
C SER A 176 -9.11 34.37 -1.71
N ASP A 177 -9.95 33.60 -2.41
CA ASP A 177 -9.47 32.61 -3.37
C ASP A 177 -10.31 32.69 -4.66
N GLU A 178 -10.15 33.81 -5.36
CA GLU A 178 -10.35 33.90 -6.79
C GLU A 178 -8.97 34.10 -7.40
N TYR A 179 -8.41 33.10 -8.09
CA TYR A 179 -7.69 33.31 -9.37
C TYR A 179 -7.64 32.01 -10.18
N LYS A 180 -7.95 32.16 -11.47
CA LYS A 180 -7.83 31.19 -12.55
C LYS A 180 -6.37 31.02 -12.98
N ASP A 181 -6.00 29.85 -13.49
CA ASP A 181 -5.29 29.67 -14.78
C ASP A 181 -5.20 28.18 -15.14
N GLN A 182 -5.75 27.78 -16.30
CA GLN A 182 -5.08 27.47 -17.58
C GLN A 182 -4.23 26.19 -17.51
N LYS A 183 -4.68 25.10 -18.15
CA LYS A 183 -4.47 24.72 -19.56
C LYS A 183 -3.01 24.34 -19.82
N ASP A 184 -2.76 23.04 -19.94
CA ASP A 184 -1.70 22.49 -20.79
C ASP A 184 -2.23 21.23 -21.48
N GLU A 185 -2.40 21.37 -22.79
CA GLU A 185 -2.37 20.31 -23.79
C GLU A 185 -0.90 19.93 -24.01
N ASP A 186 -0.59 18.63 -24.13
CA ASP A 186 0.44 18.05 -25.01
C ASP A 186 0.45 16.54 -24.69
N GLU A 187 -0.22 15.71 -25.50
CA GLU A 187 0.35 15.03 -26.68
C GLU A 187 1.65 14.25 -26.36
N GLU A 188 1.51 12.93 -26.15
CA GLU A 188 2.35 11.95 -26.83
C GLU A 188 1.65 10.57 -26.85
N GLU A 189 1.47 10.04 -28.06
CA GLU A 189 0.87 8.74 -28.36
C GLU A 189 1.72 7.55 -27.85
N PRO A 190 1.12 6.36 -27.68
CA PRO A 190 1.62 5.29 -28.55
C PRO A 190 0.50 4.45 -29.19
N GLU A 191 0.54 4.46 -30.53
CA GLU A 191 0.21 3.41 -31.50
C GLU A 191 -0.92 2.39 -31.18
N LYS A 192 -2.02 2.54 -31.94
CA LYS A 192 -3.14 1.61 -32.06
C LYS A 192 -2.79 0.35 -32.84
N THR A 193 -2.95 -0.81 -32.21
CA THR A 193 -3.20 -2.08 -32.91
C THR A 193 -4.67 -2.17 -33.36
N PRO A 194 -4.98 -2.61 -34.59
CA PRO A 194 -6.36 -2.65 -35.07
C PRO A 194 -7.13 -3.80 -34.39
N THR A 195 -8.07 -3.45 -33.52
CA THR A 195 -9.08 -4.36 -33.00
C THR A 195 -10.16 -4.60 -34.06
N PRO A 196 -10.53 -5.86 -34.35
CA PRO A 196 -11.56 -6.15 -35.36
C PRO A 196 -12.92 -5.67 -34.89
N THR A 197 -13.56 -4.83 -35.69
CA THR A 197 -14.94 -4.38 -35.51
C THR A 197 -15.90 -5.56 -35.73
N PRO A 198 -16.73 -5.95 -34.75
CA PRO A 198 -17.72 -7.00 -34.96
C PRO A 198 -18.86 -6.45 -35.83
N THR A 199 -19.04 -7.08 -36.99
CA THR A 199 -20.14 -6.86 -37.92
C THR A 199 -21.48 -7.08 -37.19
N LEU A 200 -22.31 -6.03 -37.13
CA LEU A 200 -23.67 -6.08 -36.59
C LEU A 200 -24.54 -7.01 -37.46
N THR A 201 -24.64 -8.27 -37.06
CA THR A 201 -25.74 -9.13 -37.52
C THR A 201 -27.07 -8.56 -37.01
N PRO A 202 -28.15 -8.59 -37.81
CA PRO A 202 -29.45 -8.10 -37.37
C PRO A 202 -29.90 -8.92 -36.16
N ARG A 203 -29.89 -8.29 -34.98
CA ARG A 203 -30.35 -8.90 -33.73
C ARG A 203 -31.74 -9.46 -33.97
N LYS A 204 -31.91 -10.78 -33.79
CA LYS A 204 -33.21 -11.43 -33.62
C LYS A 204 -33.98 -10.63 -32.57
N THR A 205 -34.94 -9.82 -33.00
CA THR A 205 -35.73 -8.98 -32.11
C THR A 205 -36.55 -9.90 -31.22
N SER A 206 -36.24 -9.92 -29.93
CA SER A 206 -36.94 -10.74 -28.94
C SER A 206 -38.43 -10.39 -28.96
N LYS A 207 -39.28 -11.36 -29.34
CA LYS A 207 -40.74 -11.23 -29.23
C LYS A 207 -41.13 -11.11 -27.74
N CYS A 208 -42.22 -10.42 -27.41
CA CYS A 208 -42.75 -10.40 -26.06
C CYS A 208 -43.52 -11.69 -25.75
N ASP A 209 -43.67 -12.05 -24.46
CA ASP A 209 -44.25 -13.34 -24.03
C ASP A 209 -45.63 -13.57 -24.68
N ARG A 210 -46.44 -12.52 -24.73
CA ARG A 210 -47.79 -12.59 -25.28
C ARG A 210 -47.79 -12.82 -26.79
N CYS A 211 -46.94 -12.13 -27.53
CA CYS A 211 -46.86 -12.34 -28.98
C CYS A 211 -46.30 -13.72 -29.32
N THR A 212 -45.38 -14.26 -28.51
CA THR A 212 -44.91 -15.64 -28.63
C THR A 212 -46.03 -16.63 -28.33
N SER A 213 -46.78 -16.45 -27.23
CA SER A 213 -47.85 -17.38 -26.83
C SER A 213 -49.04 -17.44 -27.79
N LYS A 214 -49.25 -16.38 -28.58
CA LYS A 214 -50.37 -16.27 -29.52
C LYS A 214 -49.93 -16.38 -30.98
N ASP A 215 -48.64 -16.65 -31.22
CA ASP A 215 -48.02 -16.67 -32.56
C ASP A 215 -48.39 -15.48 -33.46
N ILE A 216 -48.50 -14.30 -32.86
CA ILE A 216 -48.78 -13.05 -33.58
C ILE A 216 -47.50 -12.24 -33.81
N ALA A 217 -47.50 -11.41 -34.86
CA ALA A 217 -46.40 -10.51 -35.16
C ALA A 217 -46.11 -9.56 -33.99
N CYS A 218 -44.85 -9.53 -33.53
CA CYS A 218 -44.39 -8.69 -32.42
C CYS A 218 -43.55 -7.53 -32.94
N SER A 219 -44.20 -6.43 -33.29
CA SER A 219 -43.51 -5.20 -33.69
C SER A 219 -43.39 -4.26 -32.49
N MET A 220 -42.17 -3.95 -32.07
CA MET A 220 -41.90 -2.98 -30.99
C MET A 220 -42.14 -1.55 -31.50
N ILE A 221 -42.68 -0.68 -30.65
CA ILE A 221 -42.94 0.72 -31.03
C ILE A 221 -41.66 1.52 -30.80
N GLY A 222 -40.77 1.57 -31.79
CA GLY A 222 -39.51 2.32 -31.69
C GLY A 222 -38.47 1.74 -30.71
N ASN A 223 -37.26 2.29 -30.76
CA ASN A 223 -36.13 1.89 -29.92
C ASN A 223 -36.34 2.40 -28.49
N GLY A 224 -36.99 1.61 -27.64
CA GLY A 224 -37.09 1.90 -26.20
C GLY A 224 -38.50 1.91 -25.62
N SER A 225 -39.56 1.66 -26.41
CA SER A 225 -40.88 1.48 -25.79
C SER A 225 -40.97 0.15 -25.05
N ALA A 226 -41.58 0.19 -23.85
CA ALA A 226 -41.83 -1.00 -23.05
C ALA A 226 -42.96 -1.88 -23.61
N SER A 227 -43.54 -1.56 -24.78
CA SER A 227 -44.69 -2.29 -25.32
C SER A 227 -44.66 -2.47 -26.84
N CYS A 228 -44.95 -3.69 -27.31
CA CYS A 228 -45.21 -3.93 -28.72
C CYS A 228 -46.60 -3.40 -29.14
N ILE A 229 -46.77 -3.17 -30.45
CA ILE A 229 -48.02 -2.66 -31.05
C ILE A 229 -49.23 -3.49 -30.65
N ALA A 230 -49.08 -4.82 -30.68
CA ALA A 230 -50.16 -5.74 -30.35
C ALA A 230 -50.61 -5.61 -28.89
N CYS A 231 -49.66 -5.52 -27.94
CA CYS A 231 -49.97 -5.32 -26.53
C CYS A 231 -50.57 -3.94 -26.25
N ARG A 232 -50.10 -2.89 -26.93
CA ARG A 232 -50.66 -1.54 -26.80
C ARG A 232 -52.10 -1.44 -27.30
N LYS A 233 -52.41 -2.02 -28.46
CA LYS A 233 -53.78 -2.08 -29.00
C LYS A 233 -54.72 -2.85 -28.07
N ALA A 234 -54.24 -3.94 -27.49
CA ALA A 234 -54.99 -4.73 -26.52
C ALA A 234 -55.05 -4.12 -25.11
N ARG A 235 -54.44 -2.96 -24.86
CA ARG A 235 -54.30 -2.31 -23.54
C ARG A 235 -53.80 -3.26 -22.44
N VAL A 236 -52.83 -4.10 -22.76
CA VAL A 236 -52.23 -5.07 -21.81
C VAL A 236 -50.74 -4.85 -21.61
N LYS A 237 -50.24 -5.23 -20.44
CA LYS A 237 -48.80 -5.16 -20.14
C LYS A 237 -48.01 -6.07 -21.08
N CYS A 238 -46.94 -5.53 -21.64
CA CYS A 238 -46.04 -6.22 -22.55
C CYS A 238 -44.76 -6.59 -21.79
N SER A 239 -44.59 -7.86 -21.44
CA SER A 239 -43.33 -8.37 -20.90
C SER A 239 -42.44 -8.86 -22.04
N LEU A 240 -41.30 -8.21 -22.25
CA LEU A 240 -40.27 -8.75 -23.14
C LEU A 240 -39.69 -10.02 -22.49
N VAL A 241 -39.68 -11.12 -23.24
CA VAL A 241 -39.06 -12.37 -22.77
C VAL A 241 -37.57 -12.09 -22.59
N GLY A 242 -37.11 -11.93 -21.36
CA GLY A 242 -35.67 -11.96 -21.06
C GLY A 242 -35.10 -10.98 -20.04
N ASN A 243 -35.80 -9.92 -19.60
CA ASN A 243 -35.16 -8.97 -18.66
C ASN A 243 -35.18 -9.45 -17.20
N GLU A 244 -36.27 -10.03 -16.68
CA GLU A 244 -36.32 -10.42 -15.26
C GLU A 244 -35.46 -11.64 -14.91
N ARG A 245 -35.39 -12.66 -15.77
CA ARG A 245 -34.48 -13.80 -15.56
C ARG A 245 -33.01 -13.41 -15.73
N ARG A 246 -32.70 -12.48 -16.63
CA ARG A 246 -31.33 -12.00 -16.86
C ARG A 246 -30.83 -11.13 -15.70
N ILE A 247 -31.68 -10.29 -15.12
CA ILE A 247 -31.33 -9.47 -13.93
C ILE A 247 -31.13 -10.33 -12.68
N ARG A 248 -31.92 -11.40 -12.48
CA ARG A 248 -31.70 -12.33 -11.35
C ARG A 248 -30.46 -13.20 -11.53
N ARG A 249 -30.13 -13.63 -12.76
CA ARG A 249 -28.86 -14.32 -13.05
C ARG A 249 -27.64 -13.40 -12.91
N SER A 250 -27.72 -12.14 -13.35
CA SER A 250 -26.59 -11.20 -13.25
C SER A 250 -26.24 -10.82 -11.80
N LYS A 251 -27.24 -10.71 -10.91
CA LYS A 251 -26.97 -10.50 -9.47
C LYS A 251 -26.35 -11.72 -8.77
N ARG A 252 -26.60 -12.94 -9.26
CA ARG A 252 -25.99 -14.16 -8.73
C ARG A 252 -24.56 -14.34 -9.24
N LEU A 253 -24.32 -14.12 -10.53
CA LEU A 253 -22.98 -14.17 -11.13
C LEU A 253 -22.02 -13.16 -10.49
N ARG A 254 -22.45 -11.92 -10.21
CA ARG A 254 -21.58 -10.93 -9.53
C ARG A 254 -21.12 -11.34 -8.12
N ARG A 255 -21.89 -12.19 -7.41
CA ARG A 255 -21.49 -12.71 -6.10
C ARG A 255 -20.53 -13.90 -6.22
N GLU A 256 -20.69 -14.71 -7.26
CA GLU A 256 -19.77 -15.82 -7.55
C GLU A 256 -18.44 -15.26 -8.08
N ASP A 257 -18.47 -14.25 -8.97
CA ASP A 257 -17.27 -13.54 -9.47
C ASP A 257 -16.53 -12.79 -8.36
N SER A 258 -17.23 -12.21 -7.36
CA SER A 258 -16.54 -11.56 -6.23
C SER A 258 -15.83 -12.57 -5.32
N VAL A 259 -16.40 -13.75 -5.12
CA VAL A 259 -15.77 -14.82 -4.32
C VAL A 259 -14.57 -15.41 -5.05
N VAL A 260 -14.65 -15.57 -6.38
CA VAL A 260 -13.52 -16.00 -7.20
C VAL A 260 -12.42 -14.94 -7.23
N ALA A 261 -12.76 -13.65 -7.34
CA ALA A 261 -11.78 -12.56 -7.29
C ALA A 261 -11.02 -12.48 -5.96
N SER A 262 -11.69 -12.70 -4.83
CA SER A 262 -11.01 -12.80 -3.53
C SER A 262 -10.02 -13.97 -3.46
N SER A 263 -10.37 -15.12 -4.04
CA SER A 263 -9.46 -16.29 -4.09
C SER A 263 -8.26 -16.09 -5.03
N SER A 264 -8.42 -15.27 -6.08
CA SER A 264 -7.33 -14.96 -7.00
C SER A 264 -6.32 -14.00 -6.40
N ASN A 265 -6.78 -13.01 -5.63
CA ASN A 265 -5.88 -12.08 -4.93
C ASN A 265 -5.07 -12.78 -3.83
N GLU A 266 -5.69 -13.68 -3.05
CA GLU A 266 -4.95 -14.49 -2.07
C GLU A 266 -3.85 -15.36 -2.72
N ARG A 267 -4.08 -15.85 -3.95
CA ARG A 267 -3.07 -16.59 -4.71
C ARG A 267 -1.95 -15.69 -5.24
N ILE A 268 -2.27 -14.47 -5.65
CA ILE A 268 -1.27 -13.48 -6.08
C ILE A 268 -0.38 -13.08 -4.90
N ASP A 269 -0.98 -12.76 -3.75
CA ASP A 269 -0.25 -12.39 -2.53
C ASP A 269 0.70 -13.53 -2.08
N ALA A 270 0.24 -14.78 -2.12
CA ALA A 270 1.07 -15.94 -1.80
C ALA A 270 2.24 -16.13 -2.79
N LEU A 271 2.03 -15.84 -4.07
CA LEU A 271 3.08 -15.90 -5.08
C LEU A 271 4.10 -14.77 -4.92
N GLU A 272 3.64 -13.56 -4.57
CA GLU A 272 4.53 -12.44 -4.27
C GLU A 272 5.39 -12.69 -3.03
N GLU A 273 4.80 -13.24 -1.97
CA GLU A 273 5.53 -13.62 -0.76
C GLU A 273 6.57 -14.71 -1.06
N SER A 274 6.19 -15.72 -1.85
CA SER A 274 7.12 -16.76 -2.31
C SER A 274 8.26 -16.19 -3.16
N ASN A 275 8.00 -15.20 -4.02
CA ASN A 275 9.04 -14.55 -4.82
C ASN A 275 9.98 -13.72 -3.95
N ARG A 276 9.46 -12.96 -2.98
CA ARG A 276 10.29 -12.20 -2.02
C ARG A 276 11.21 -13.13 -1.23
N GLU A 277 10.69 -14.27 -0.79
CA GLU A 277 11.48 -15.29 -0.09
C GLU A 277 12.56 -15.90 -1.01
N LEU A 278 12.23 -16.19 -2.27
CA LEU A 278 13.20 -16.70 -3.24
C LEU A 278 14.32 -15.68 -3.52
N SER A 279 13.98 -14.40 -3.68
CA SER A 279 14.96 -13.32 -3.83
C SER A 279 15.90 -13.20 -2.62
N ARG A 280 15.39 -13.35 -1.39
CA ARG A 280 16.24 -13.39 -0.19
C ARG A 280 17.22 -14.56 -0.20
N ARG A 281 16.76 -15.75 -0.61
CA ARG A 281 17.62 -16.95 -0.71
C ARG A 281 18.68 -16.81 -1.79
N LEU A 282 18.34 -16.22 -2.94
CA LEU A 282 19.30 -15.94 -4.00
C LEU A 282 20.37 -14.96 -3.53
N SER A 283 19.98 -13.87 -2.86
CA SER A 283 20.93 -12.92 -2.26
C SER A 283 21.89 -13.59 -1.28
N LEU A 284 21.38 -14.49 -0.42
CA LEU A 284 22.21 -15.28 0.50
C LEU A 284 23.20 -16.19 -0.23
N MET A 285 22.78 -16.82 -1.33
CA MET A 285 23.69 -17.64 -2.15
C MET A 285 24.75 -16.79 -2.86
N GLU A 286 24.39 -15.60 -3.36
CA GLU A 286 25.37 -14.67 -3.95
C GLU A 286 26.43 -14.24 -2.93
N ASP A 287 26.02 -13.95 -1.69
CA ASP A 287 26.95 -13.61 -0.61
C ASP A 287 27.84 -14.81 -0.23
N MET A 288 27.29 -16.03 -0.17
CA MET A 288 28.08 -17.24 0.04
C MET A 288 29.10 -17.47 -1.07
N VAL A 289 28.71 -17.30 -2.34
CA VAL A 289 29.63 -17.44 -3.48
C VAL A 289 30.74 -16.39 -3.41
N ARG A 290 30.38 -15.13 -3.09
CA ARG A 290 31.37 -14.06 -2.91
C ARG A 290 32.37 -14.40 -1.80
N PHE A 291 31.89 -14.93 -0.68
CA PHE A 291 32.72 -15.38 0.43
C PHE A 291 33.66 -16.53 0.00
N ILE A 292 33.15 -17.54 -0.71
CA ILE A 292 33.95 -18.67 -1.21
C ILE A 292 35.03 -18.18 -2.18
N VAL A 293 34.70 -17.29 -3.11
CA VAL A 293 35.67 -16.74 -4.07
C VAL A 293 36.76 -15.93 -3.35
N GLN A 294 36.41 -15.15 -2.34
CA GLN A 294 37.37 -14.37 -1.55
C GLN A 294 38.28 -15.25 -0.69
N THR A 295 37.76 -16.37 -0.18
CA THR A 295 38.53 -17.28 0.68
C THR A 295 39.43 -18.25 -0.11
N ILE A 296 39.06 -18.61 -1.34
CA ILE A 296 39.83 -19.54 -2.18
C ILE A 296 40.84 -18.82 -3.08
N ARG A 297 40.57 -17.59 -3.56
CA ARG A 297 41.53 -16.82 -4.38
C ARG A 297 42.92 -16.52 -3.78
N PRO A 298 43.17 -16.53 -2.45
CA PRO A 298 44.51 -16.33 -1.94
C PRO A 298 45.46 -17.50 -2.21
N ILE A 299 44.96 -18.68 -2.63
CA ILE A 299 45.76 -19.89 -2.75
C ILE A 299 46.64 -19.85 -4.02
N ASP A 300 46.15 -19.30 -5.13
CA ASP A 300 46.92 -19.23 -6.38
C ASP A 300 47.87 -18.02 -6.47
N ALA A 301 47.73 -17.02 -5.59
CA ALA A 301 48.56 -15.82 -5.61
C ALA A 301 49.85 -15.94 -4.79
N ASN A 302 50.05 -17.05 -4.08
CA ASN A 302 51.23 -17.31 -3.23
C ASN A 302 52.07 -18.51 -3.69
N GLU A 303 51.77 -19.11 -4.85
CA GLU A 303 52.76 -19.91 -5.56
C GLU A 303 53.83 -18.96 -6.12
N GLU A 304 54.80 -18.58 -5.28
CA GLU A 304 56.14 -18.27 -5.77
C GLU A 304 56.54 -19.45 -6.65
N THR A 305 56.51 -19.26 -7.97
CA THR A 305 56.98 -20.25 -8.92
C THR A 305 58.38 -20.71 -8.50
N GLU A 306 58.68 -22.01 -8.58
CA GLU A 306 60.05 -22.50 -8.31
C GLU A 306 61.09 -21.75 -9.16
N GLU A 307 60.68 -21.21 -10.32
CA GLU A 307 61.51 -20.32 -11.16
C GLU A 307 61.96 -19.03 -10.45
N ASP A 308 61.09 -18.38 -9.67
CA ASP A 308 61.46 -17.17 -8.91
C ASP A 308 62.34 -17.48 -7.70
N ARG A 309 62.22 -18.70 -7.14
CA ARG A 309 63.09 -19.20 -6.08
C ARG A 309 64.49 -19.57 -6.61
N VAL A 310 64.56 -20.15 -7.81
CA VAL A 310 65.82 -20.46 -8.52
C VAL A 310 66.55 -19.19 -8.96
N LYS A 311 65.84 -18.16 -9.47
CA LYS A 311 66.47 -16.86 -9.79
C LYS A 311 67.07 -16.17 -8.56
N ARG A 312 66.43 -16.27 -7.39
CA ARG A 312 66.94 -15.66 -6.15
C ARG A 312 68.18 -16.37 -5.58
N THR A 313 68.37 -17.64 -5.92
CA THR A 313 69.48 -18.46 -5.38
C THR A 313 70.60 -18.72 -6.40
N GLY A 314 70.35 -18.46 -7.69
CA GLY A 314 71.31 -18.67 -8.79
C GLY A 314 72.38 -17.59 -8.96
N ASP A 315 72.28 -16.44 -8.28
CA ASP A 315 73.22 -15.32 -8.42
C ASP A 315 74.33 -15.26 -7.35
N VAL A 316 74.67 -16.40 -6.75
CA VAL A 316 75.79 -16.48 -5.81
C VAL A 316 76.92 -17.34 -6.38
N LYS A 317 78.03 -16.64 -6.67
CA LYS A 317 79.41 -17.14 -6.84
C LYS A 317 79.78 -17.83 -8.16
N GLY A 318 80.24 -16.97 -9.09
CA GLY A 318 81.09 -17.36 -10.21
C GLY A 318 82.14 -16.33 -10.61
N LYS A 319 82.62 -15.44 -9.70
CA LYS A 319 83.82 -14.62 -9.98
C LYS A 319 85.06 -15.32 -9.44
N GLY A 320 85.64 -16.17 -10.29
CA GLY A 320 87.00 -16.66 -10.15
C GLY A 320 87.98 -15.50 -10.10
N ARG A 321 88.78 -15.46 -9.04
CA ARG A 321 89.90 -14.55 -8.85
C ARG A 321 91.07 -15.09 -9.68
N LYS A 322 91.53 -14.33 -10.68
CA LYS A 322 92.86 -14.51 -11.28
C LYS A 322 93.81 -13.61 -10.52
N GLU A 323 94.80 -14.19 -9.85
CA GLU A 323 96.17 -13.69 -9.68
C GLU A 323 97.03 -14.80 -9.06
#